data_AF-A0A354YC16-F1
#
_entry.id   AF-A0A354YC16-F1
#
_cell.length_a   1.000
_cell.length_b   1.000
_cell.length_c   1.000
_cell.angle_alpha   90.00
_cell.angle_beta   90.00
_cell.angle_gamma   90.00
#
_symmetry.space_group_name_H-M   'P 1'
#
loop_
_entity.id
_entity.type
_entity.pdbx_description
1 polymer ?
#
loop_
_entity_poly.entity_id
_entity_poly.type
_entity_poly.pdbx_seq_one_letter_code
_entity_poly.pdbx_strand_id
1 'polypeptide(L)'
;MSSPAVTLEPGSAAEPAPVPRTVVHKFGGTSVADAERYRHVARLLLAREETLQVTVVSAMKGVTDALIELAELAAGNRDEWRERWHETRARHRGAAVALDPAAAAAVQRSAQAVEAIVARGEPVYGINTGFGKLATVRIEREDLETLQRNIVLSHAAGVGEPMPVAVVRLMLALKLVSLAQGASGVKPATLALLEAMLRQDLVPVVPCQGSVGASGDLAPLSHMAAVMIGTGEAFLRGERMPAGQALSRAGLQPLVLGAKEGLALLNGTQYSTAYALAALFEIETVFQAALVAGALSTEAAKGSDTPFDPRIHALRGQPGQIVVADALRGLMAGSAIRESHRENDVRVQDPYCLRCQPQVMGA
;
A
#
# COMPACT_ATOMS: atom_id res chain seq x y z
N MET A 1 52.30 -40.96 0.45
CA MET A 1 52.11 -39.85 -0.50
C MET A 1 51.41 -38.74 0.26
N SER A 2 52.14 -37.66 0.58
CA SER A 2 51.62 -36.53 1.35
C SER A 2 50.97 -35.54 0.38
N SER A 3 49.69 -35.19 0.59
CA SER A 3 49.01 -34.16 -0.20
C SER A 3 49.66 -32.80 0.03
N PRO A 4 49.85 -31.97 -1.01
CA PRO A 4 50.39 -30.62 -0.82
C PRO A 4 49.35 -29.75 -0.09
N ALA A 5 49.80 -29.04 0.93
CA ALA A 5 49.02 -28.01 1.59
C ALA A 5 48.75 -26.87 0.60
N VAL A 6 47.48 -26.59 0.32
CA VAL A 6 47.06 -25.41 -0.44
C VAL A 6 47.09 -24.23 0.51
N THR A 7 48.06 -23.33 0.32
CA THR A 7 48.10 -22.03 0.99
C THR A 7 47.18 -21.09 0.22
N LEU A 8 46.03 -20.75 0.81
CA LEU A 8 45.16 -19.69 0.27
C LEU A 8 45.77 -18.35 0.66
N GLU A 9 46.28 -17.61 -0.32
CA GLU A 9 46.62 -16.20 -0.10
C GLU A 9 45.34 -15.40 0.16
N PRO A 10 45.34 -14.43 1.09
CA PRO A 10 44.21 -13.56 1.30
C PRO A 10 43.98 -12.74 0.02
N GLY A 11 42.93 -13.07 -0.71
CA GLY A 11 42.49 -12.27 -1.86
C GLY A 11 42.28 -10.83 -1.42
N SER A 12 42.82 -9.89 -2.22
CA SER A 12 42.57 -8.46 -2.09
C SER A 12 41.09 -8.23 -1.81
N ALA A 13 40.77 -7.76 -0.60
CA ALA A 13 39.41 -7.36 -0.26
C ALA A 13 39.01 -6.29 -1.27
N ALA A 14 38.04 -6.61 -2.15
CA ALA A 14 37.44 -5.60 -3.01
C ALA A 14 36.92 -4.49 -2.10
N GLU A 15 37.21 -3.22 -2.44
CA GLU A 15 36.62 -2.09 -1.73
C GLU A 15 35.10 -2.29 -1.70
N PRO A 16 34.47 -2.22 -0.52
CA PRO A 16 33.03 -2.37 -0.44
C PRO A 16 32.40 -1.30 -1.33
N ALA A 17 31.46 -1.72 -2.19
CA ALA A 17 30.68 -0.80 -2.99
C ALA A 17 30.14 0.32 -2.09
N PRO A 18 30.19 1.60 -2.51
CA PRO A 18 29.77 2.71 -1.67
C PRO A 18 28.34 2.44 -1.19
N VAL A 19 28.19 2.29 0.12
CA VAL A 19 26.89 2.07 0.74
C VAL A 19 26.03 3.29 0.39
N PRO A 20 24.87 3.12 -0.26
CA PRO A 20 24.00 4.25 -0.57
C PRO A 20 23.75 5.00 0.73
N ARG A 21 24.03 6.31 0.72
CA ARG A 21 23.90 7.15 1.91
C ARG A 21 22.41 7.28 2.25
N THR A 22 21.95 6.40 3.13
CA THR A 22 20.60 6.48 3.69
C THR A 22 20.51 7.71 4.57
N VAL A 23 19.60 8.62 4.23
CA VAL A 23 19.28 9.77 5.08
C VAL A 23 17.89 9.61 5.65
N VAL A 24 17.79 9.68 6.98
CA VAL A 24 16.52 9.60 7.70
C VAL A 24 15.97 11.01 7.92
N HIS A 25 14.80 11.30 7.35
CA HIS A 25 14.08 12.55 7.56
C HIS A 25 12.95 12.34 8.55
N LYS A 26 13.01 13.02 9.70
CA LYS A 26 11.97 12.93 10.73
C LYS A 26 11.08 14.17 10.70
N PHE A 27 9.78 13.97 10.59
CA PHE A 27 8.77 15.02 10.65
C PHE A 27 7.83 14.79 11.84
N GLY A 28 7.77 15.76 12.75
CA GLY A 28 6.87 15.73 13.91
C GLY A 28 5.42 15.99 13.54
N GLY A 29 4.48 15.75 14.46
CA GLY A 29 3.03 15.79 14.18
C GLY A 29 2.51 17.14 13.65
N THR A 30 3.18 18.25 13.97
CA THR A 30 2.88 19.59 13.42
C THR A 30 3.22 19.70 11.93
N SER A 31 4.24 18.99 11.48
CA SER A 31 4.70 18.97 10.07
C SER A 31 3.81 18.10 9.18
N VAL A 32 2.89 17.35 9.76
CA VAL A 32 1.94 16.45 9.07
C VAL A 32 0.52 16.65 9.60
N ALA A 33 0.19 17.87 10.05
CA ALA A 33 -1.06 18.14 10.75
C ALA A 33 -2.33 18.10 9.85
N ASP A 34 -2.14 18.25 8.54
CA ASP A 34 -3.15 18.34 7.49
C ASP A 34 -2.52 18.09 6.09
N ALA A 35 -3.34 18.09 5.05
CA ALA A 35 -2.90 17.84 3.67
C ALA A 35 -1.89 18.88 3.14
N GLU A 36 -2.00 20.15 3.55
CA GLU A 36 -1.07 21.21 3.11
C GLU A 36 0.32 20.97 3.70
N ARG A 37 0.37 20.58 4.97
CA ARG A 37 1.59 20.21 5.68
C ARG A 37 2.25 18.97 5.07
N TYR A 38 1.47 17.95 4.72
CA TYR A 38 1.99 16.79 3.95
C TYR A 38 2.61 17.21 2.61
N ARG A 39 1.97 18.11 1.85
CA ARG A 39 2.55 18.63 0.60
C ARG A 39 3.83 19.42 0.82
N HIS A 40 3.91 20.19 1.91
CA HIS A 40 5.13 20.89 2.26
C HIS A 40 6.27 19.92 2.56
N VAL A 41 6.01 18.86 3.34
CA VAL A 41 6.98 17.78 3.61
C VAL A 41 7.42 17.09 2.31
N ALA A 42 6.48 16.73 1.43
CA ALA A 42 6.81 16.11 0.14
C ALA A 42 7.73 16.99 -0.72
N ARG A 43 7.46 18.31 -0.79
CA ARG A 43 8.33 19.25 -1.50
C ARG A 43 9.74 19.32 -0.91
N LEU A 44 9.87 19.27 0.42
CA LEU A 44 11.17 19.26 1.08
C LEU A 44 11.99 17.99 0.80
N LEU A 45 11.31 16.86 0.58
CA LEU A 45 11.94 15.58 0.25
C LEU A 45 12.34 15.50 -1.22
N LEU A 46 11.44 15.92 -2.13
CA LEU A 46 11.68 15.94 -3.59
C LEU A 46 12.78 16.92 -4.00
N ALA A 47 13.01 17.98 -3.23
CA ALA A 47 14.07 18.96 -3.50
C ALA A 47 15.47 18.46 -3.12
N ARG A 48 15.62 17.19 -2.76
CA ARG A 48 16.88 16.64 -2.27
C ARG A 48 17.46 15.62 -3.25
N GLU A 49 18.77 15.43 -3.14
CA GLU A 49 19.56 14.62 -4.08
C GLU A 49 19.95 13.24 -3.52
N GLU A 50 19.48 12.86 -2.32
CA GLU A 50 19.88 11.58 -1.72
C GLU A 50 19.28 10.38 -2.47
N THR A 51 20.08 9.33 -2.65
CA THR A 51 19.69 8.12 -3.38
C THR A 51 18.71 7.23 -2.62
N LEU A 52 18.74 7.25 -1.28
CA LEU A 52 17.81 6.51 -0.43
C LEU A 52 17.35 7.39 0.73
N GLN A 53 16.08 7.79 0.70
CA GLN A 53 15.44 8.58 1.74
C GLN A 53 14.53 7.70 2.60
N VAL A 54 14.77 7.68 3.90
CA VAL A 54 13.85 7.07 4.87
C VAL A 54 13.07 8.19 5.54
N THR A 55 11.76 8.25 5.31
CA THR A 55 10.91 9.30 5.90
C THR A 55 10.13 8.73 7.09
N VAL A 56 10.37 9.28 8.26
CA VAL A 56 9.65 8.94 9.50
C VAL A 56 8.70 10.10 9.83
N VAL A 57 7.40 9.82 9.81
CA VAL A 57 6.37 10.79 10.21
C VAL A 57 5.76 10.38 11.54
N SER A 58 5.54 11.35 12.43
CA SER A 58 4.70 11.12 13.62
C SER A 58 3.22 11.05 13.23
N ALA A 59 2.38 10.56 14.15
CA ALA A 59 0.94 10.76 14.04
C ALA A 59 0.60 12.26 13.86
N MET A 60 -0.47 12.56 13.13
CA MET A 60 -0.89 13.96 12.92
C MET A 60 -1.06 14.66 14.29
N LYS A 61 -0.77 15.96 14.38
CA LYS A 61 -0.84 16.71 15.64
C LYS A 61 -2.15 16.45 16.41
N GLY A 62 -2.06 16.12 17.70
CA GLY A 62 -3.24 15.93 18.58
C GLY A 62 -3.96 14.61 18.42
N VAL A 63 -3.46 13.70 17.59
CA VAL A 63 -4.04 12.36 17.41
C VAL A 63 -3.76 11.47 18.61
N THR A 64 -2.55 11.53 19.15
CA THR A 64 -2.21 10.79 20.37
C THR A 64 -3.12 11.21 21.52
N ASP A 65 -3.32 12.51 21.72
CA ASP A 65 -4.21 13.04 22.76
C ASP A 65 -5.67 12.57 22.54
N ALA A 66 -6.16 12.62 21.29
CA ALA A 66 -7.49 12.12 20.95
C ALA A 66 -7.64 10.61 21.18
N LEU A 67 -6.61 9.80 20.92
CA LEU A 67 -6.65 8.37 21.17
C LEU A 67 -6.64 8.04 22.67
N ILE A 68 -5.90 8.82 23.47
CA ILE A 68 -5.92 8.71 24.93
C ILE A 68 -7.31 9.08 25.46
N GLU A 69 -7.87 10.21 25.03
CA GLU A 69 -9.24 10.65 25.38
C GLU A 69 -10.27 9.57 25.02
N LEU A 70 -10.16 8.96 23.83
CA LEU A 70 -11.02 7.87 23.40
C LEU A 70 -10.93 6.65 24.30
N ALA A 71 -9.73 6.25 24.71
CA ALA A 71 -9.52 5.13 25.61
C ALA A 71 -10.14 5.40 26.99
N GLU A 72 -10.00 6.63 27.50
CA GLU A 72 -10.60 7.06 28.76
C GLU A 72 -12.14 7.07 28.69
N LEU A 73 -12.71 7.61 27.61
CA LEU A 73 -14.17 7.62 27.39
C LEU A 73 -14.73 6.20 27.26
N ALA A 74 -14.06 5.32 26.51
CA ALA A 74 -14.47 3.93 26.35
C ALA A 74 -14.37 3.16 27.67
N ALA A 75 -13.29 3.34 28.44
CA ALA A 75 -13.12 2.74 29.77
C ALA A 75 -14.18 3.25 30.76
N GLY A 76 -14.61 4.50 30.63
CA GLY A 76 -15.71 5.10 31.39
C GLY A 76 -17.11 4.73 30.90
N ASN A 77 -17.24 3.85 29.90
CA ASN A 77 -18.51 3.48 29.25
C ASN A 77 -19.32 4.70 28.76
N ARG A 78 -18.63 5.74 28.27
CA ARG A 78 -19.21 6.99 27.77
C ARG A 78 -19.39 6.92 26.26
N ASP A 79 -20.63 6.85 25.77
CA ASP A 79 -20.93 6.68 24.33
C ASP A 79 -20.35 7.77 23.40
N GLU A 80 -19.99 8.94 23.96
CA GLU A 80 -19.27 10.04 23.30
C GLU A 80 -17.99 9.58 22.56
N TRP A 81 -17.36 8.48 23.00
CA TRP A 81 -16.19 7.93 22.32
C TRP A 81 -16.48 7.62 20.84
N ARG A 82 -17.72 7.24 20.50
CA ARG A 82 -18.10 6.91 19.12
C ARG A 82 -18.03 8.13 18.21
N GLU A 83 -18.62 9.24 18.64
CA GLU A 83 -18.59 10.51 17.90
C GLU A 83 -17.15 11.01 17.76
N ARG A 84 -16.39 11.02 18.86
CA ARG A 84 -14.99 11.45 18.87
C ARG A 84 -14.08 10.58 18.01
N TRP A 85 -14.39 9.29 17.92
CA TRP A 85 -13.73 8.34 17.01
C TRP A 85 -14.03 8.67 15.56
N HIS A 86 -15.30 8.95 15.23
CA HIS A 86 -15.71 9.35 13.89
C HIS A 86 -15.02 10.66 13.45
N GLU A 87 -14.93 11.66 14.34
CA GLU A 87 -14.21 12.91 14.08
C GLU A 87 -12.71 12.69 13.83
N THR A 88 -12.05 11.95 14.73
CA THR A 88 -10.62 11.64 14.62
C THR A 88 -10.31 10.88 13.34
N ARG A 89 -11.14 9.89 13.00
CA ARG A 89 -11.04 9.10 11.77
C ARG A 89 -11.32 9.95 10.52
N ALA A 90 -12.32 10.83 10.56
CA ALA A 90 -12.65 11.74 9.47
C ALA A 90 -11.50 12.72 9.19
N ARG A 91 -10.85 13.25 10.23
CA ARG A 91 -9.68 14.13 10.10
C ARG A 91 -8.52 13.45 9.36
N HIS A 92 -8.17 12.22 9.75
CA HIS A 92 -7.11 11.47 9.07
C HIS A 92 -7.47 11.12 7.62
N ARG A 93 -8.72 10.71 7.40
CA ARG A 93 -9.22 10.37 6.06
C ARG A 93 -9.32 11.58 5.14
N GLY A 94 -9.67 12.74 5.68
CA GLY A 94 -9.76 14.02 4.96
C GLY A 94 -8.40 14.59 4.60
N ALA A 95 -7.38 14.40 5.45
CA ALA A 95 -6.00 14.75 5.10
C ALA A 95 -5.36 13.80 4.08
N ALA A 96 -5.88 12.57 3.96
CA ALA A 96 -5.21 11.49 3.24
C ALA A 96 -5.29 11.56 1.70
N VAL A 97 -6.19 12.34 1.09
CA VAL A 97 -6.36 12.32 -0.36
C VAL A 97 -6.72 13.69 -0.91
N ALA A 98 -5.69 14.42 -1.33
CA ALA A 98 -5.86 15.54 -2.25
C ALA A 98 -4.73 15.53 -3.29
N LEU A 99 -5.08 15.67 -4.57
CA LEU A 99 -4.07 15.74 -5.62
C LEU A 99 -3.25 17.03 -5.50
N ASP A 100 -2.01 16.97 -5.96
CA ASP A 100 -1.22 18.18 -6.17
C ASP A 100 -1.78 18.92 -7.41
N PRO A 101 -2.11 20.23 -7.31
CA PRO A 101 -2.56 21.02 -8.45
C PRO A 101 -1.63 20.93 -9.67
N ALA A 102 -0.34 20.65 -9.48
CA ALA A 102 0.63 20.44 -10.56
C ALA A 102 0.24 19.31 -11.53
N ALA A 103 -0.52 18.31 -11.10
CA ALA A 103 -0.98 17.21 -11.95
C ALA A 103 -2.01 17.66 -13.01
N ALA A 104 -2.76 18.74 -12.75
CA ALA A 104 -3.90 19.14 -13.58
C ALA A 104 -3.51 19.41 -15.04
N ALA A 105 -2.37 20.07 -15.27
CA ALA A 105 -1.91 20.40 -16.62
C ALA A 105 -1.54 19.16 -17.44
N ALA A 106 -0.92 18.15 -16.81
CA ALA A 106 -0.56 16.90 -17.49
C ALA A 106 -1.80 16.08 -17.86
N VAL A 107 -2.75 15.98 -16.93
CA VAL A 107 -4.03 15.29 -17.14
C VAL A 107 -4.82 15.96 -18.26
N GLN A 108 -4.93 17.28 -18.26
CA GLN A 108 -5.65 18.02 -19.30
C GLN A 108 -5.04 17.81 -20.68
N ARG A 109 -3.70 17.86 -20.80
CA ARG A 109 -3.02 17.57 -22.08
C ARG A 109 -3.28 16.13 -22.55
N SER A 110 -3.27 15.17 -21.63
CA SER A 110 -3.59 13.77 -21.92
C SER A 110 -4.99 13.61 -22.52
N ALA A 111 -5.99 14.26 -21.90
CA ALA A 111 -7.37 14.22 -22.36
C ALA A 111 -7.51 14.84 -23.76
N GLN A 112 -6.91 16.02 -23.98
CA GLN A 112 -6.90 16.70 -25.28
C GLN A 112 -6.24 15.86 -26.39
N ALA A 113 -5.20 15.08 -26.06
CA ALA A 113 -4.58 14.17 -27.01
C ALA A 113 -5.53 13.05 -27.46
N VAL A 114 -6.33 12.50 -26.54
CA VAL A 114 -7.37 11.51 -26.87
C VAL A 114 -8.45 12.14 -27.75
N GLU A 115 -8.91 13.35 -27.42
CA GLU A 115 -9.90 14.08 -28.23
C GLU A 115 -9.38 14.34 -29.66
N ALA A 116 -8.12 14.73 -29.79
CA ALA A 116 -7.47 14.93 -31.09
C ALA A 116 -7.35 13.62 -31.90
N ILE A 117 -7.07 12.48 -31.25
CA ILE A 117 -7.07 11.16 -31.90
C ILE A 117 -8.47 10.81 -32.42
N VAL A 118 -9.49 10.98 -31.58
CA VAL A 118 -10.88 10.72 -31.97
C VAL A 118 -11.29 11.60 -33.15
N ALA A 119 -10.87 12.87 -33.17
CA ALA A 119 -11.15 13.80 -34.26
C ALA A 119 -10.48 13.40 -35.60
N ARG A 120 -9.31 12.75 -35.58
CA ARG A 120 -8.65 12.25 -36.79
C ARG A 120 -9.29 10.99 -37.36
N GLY A 121 -10.00 10.21 -36.54
CA GLY A 121 -10.70 9.00 -36.99
C GLY A 121 -9.80 7.80 -37.33
N GLU A 122 -8.51 7.86 -37.00
CA GLU A 122 -7.58 6.73 -37.10
C GLU A 122 -7.92 5.65 -36.07
N PRO A 123 -7.85 4.34 -36.40
CA PRO A 123 -8.14 3.29 -35.44
C PRO A 123 -7.05 3.19 -34.37
N VAL A 124 -7.45 3.36 -33.11
CA VAL A 124 -6.58 3.28 -31.94
C VAL A 124 -7.24 2.43 -30.85
N TYR A 125 -6.47 1.44 -30.37
CA TYR A 125 -6.93 0.47 -29.39
C TYR A 125 -7.56 1.11 -28.15
N GLY A 126 -8.78 0.69 -27.84
CA GLY A 126 -9.53 1.14 -26.67
C GLY A 126 -9.99 2.59 -26.70
N ILE A 127 -9.76 3.30 -27.82
CA ILE A 127 -10.31 4.63 -28.09
C ILE A 127 -11.50 4.50 -29.05
N ASN A 128 -11.31 3.93 -30.25
CA ASN A 128 -12.35 3.73 -31.27
C ASN A 128 -12.27 2.34 -31.93
N THR A 129 -11.77 1.35 -31.19
CA THR A 129 -11.85 -0.06 -31.54
C THR A 129 -12.47 -0.85 -30.39
N GLY A 130 -12.89 -2.10 -30.65
CA GLY A 130 -13.26 -3.05 -29.60
C GLY A 130 -12.08 -3.45 -28.70
N PHE A 131 -12.34 -4.27 -27.69
CA PHE A 131 -11.36 -4.73 -26.69
C PHE A 131 -11.02 -6.21 -26.86
N GLY A 132 -9.81 -6.59 -26.44
CA GLY A 132 -9.33 -7.98 -26.51
C GLY A 132 -9.45 -8.57 -27.92
N LYS A 133 -10.18 -9.67 -28.06
CA LYS A 133 -10.42 -10.34 -29.35
C LYS A 133 -11.11 -9.45 -30.39
N LEU A 134 -11.80 -8.39 -29.95
CA LEU A 134 -12.50 -7.44 -30.82
C LEU A 134 -11.66 -6.20 -31.17
N ALA A 135 -10.35 -6.21 -30.88
CA ALA A 135 -9.44 -5.08 -31.15
C ALA A 135 -9.40 -4.64 -32.63
N THR A 136 -9.79 -5.50 -33.56
CA THR A 136 -9.84 -5.22 -35.01
C THR A 136 -11.15 -4.59 -35.47
N VAL A 137 -12.17 -4.53 -34.61
CA VAL A 137 -13.48 -3.95 -34.94
C VAL A 137 -13.45 -2.45 -34.65
N ARG A 138 -13.68 -1.63 -35.69
CA ARG A 138 -13.81 -0.18 -35.58
C ARG A 138 -15.17 0.19 -34.98
N ILE A 139 -15.17 1.22 -34.12
CA ILE A 139 -16.38 1.74 -33.46
C ILE A 139 -16.56 3.20 -33.86
N GLU A 140 -17.77 3.56 -34.25
CA GLU A 140 -18.11 4.92 -34.66
C GLU A 140 -18.20 5.87 -33.47
N ARG A 141 -18.03 7.16 -33.74
CA ARG A 141 -17.93 8.21 -32.70
C ARG A 141 -19.15 8.23 -31.77
N GLU A 142 -20.33 8.02 -32.32
CA GLU A 142 -21.62 8.04 -31.62
C GLU A 142 -21.75 6.88 -30.61
N ASP A 143 -21.05 5.78 -30.85
CA ASP A 143 -21.09 4.59 -29.99
C ASP A 143 -19.99 4.56 -28.93
N LEU A 144 -19.07 5.55 -28.91
CA LEU A 144 -17.91 5.51 -28.00
C LEU A 144 -18.32 5.58 -26.53
N GLU A 145 -19.32 6.37 -26.16
CA GLU A 145 -19.79 6.40 -24.77
C GLU A 145 -20.41 5.06 -24.36
N THR A 146 -21.23 4.49 -25.24
CA THR A 146 -21.84 3.16 -25.06
C THR A 146 -20.77 2.08 -24.93
N LEU A 147 -19.73 2.11 -25.77
CA LEU A 147 -18.59 1.19 -25.71
C LEU A 147 -17.90 1.25 -24.34
N GLN A 148 -17.63 2.45 -23.84
CA GLN A 148 -16.90 2.66 -22.58
C GLN A 148 -17.76 2.32 -21.35
N ARG A 149 -19.08 2.51 -21.44
CA ARG A 149 -20.03 1.99 -20.44
C ARG A 149 -20.06 0.46 -20.47
N ASN A 150 -20.13 -0.15 -21.64
CA ASN A 150 -20.29 -1.60 -21.80
C ASN A 150 -19.05 -2.38 -21.36
N ILE A 151 -17.82 -1.87 -21.57
CA ILE A 151 -16.62 -2.54 -21.03
C ILE A 151 -16.67 -2.61 -19.50
N VAL A 152 -17.10 -1.53 -18.82
CA VAL A 152 -17.26 -1.53 -17.36
C VAL A 152 -18.24 -2.60 -16.92
N LEU A 153 -19.44 -2.62 -17.51
CA LEU A 153 -20.50 -3.54 -17.08
C LEU A 153 -20.18 -5.01 -17.40
N SER A 154 -19.64 -5.27 -18.60
CA SER A 154 -19.28 -6.64 -19.01
C SER A 154 -18.14 -7.25 -18.21
N HIS A 155 -17.22 -6.42 -17.68
CA HIS A 155 -16.06 -6.89 -16.93
C HIS A 155 -16.28 -6.86 -15.41
N ALA A 156 -17.38 -6.28 -14.91
CA ALA A 156 -17.79 -6.33 -13.49
C ALA A 156 -18.30 -7.73 -13.08
N ALA A 157 -17.46 -8.74 -13.32
CA ALA A 157 -17.73 -10.17 -13.13
C ALA A 157 -16.99 -10.76 -11.91
N GLY A 158 -16.48 -9.92 -11.01
CA GLY A 158 -15.92 -10.36 -9.74
C GLY A 158 -16.97 -11.05 -8.85
N VAL A 159 -16.52 -11.99 -8.01
CA VAL A 159 -17.37 -12.82 -7.13
C VAL A 159 -16.76 -12.95 -5.72
N GLY A 160 -17.51 -13.58 -4.82
CA GLY A 160 -17.11 -13.80 -3.43
C GLY A 160 -17.46 -12.64 -2.51
N GLU A 161 -16.93 -12.70 -1.29
CA GLU A 161 -17.18 -11.68 -0.27
C GLU A 161 -16.62 -10.31 -0.68
N PRO A 162 -17.21 -9.20 -0.20
CA PRO A 162 -16.64 -7.88 -0.39
C PRO A 162 -15.20 -7.79 0.16
N MET A 163 -14.32 -7.13 -0.61
CA MET A 163 -13.01 -6.71 -0.13
C MET A 163 -13.15 -5.85 1.15
N PRO A 164 -12.16 -5.90 2.06
CA PRO A 164 -12.15 -5.01 3.21
C PRO A 164 -12.15 -3.54 2.76
N VAL A 165 -13.01 -2.72 3.38
CA VAL A 165 -13.19 -1.30 3.03
C VAL A 165 -11.87 -0.52 2.99
N ALA A 166 -10.95 -0.80 3.92
CA ALA A 166 -9.65 -0.15 3.95
C ALA A 166 -8.80 -0.46 2.70
N VAL A 167 -8.85 -1.69 2.20
CA VAL A 167 -8.10 -2.13 1.01
C VAL A 167 -8.71 -1.51 -0.26
N VAL A 168 -10.04 -1.43 -0.36
CA VAL A 168 -10.71 -0.74 -1.49
C VAL A 168 -10.37 0.75 -1.50
N ARG A 169 -10.29 1.41 -0.34
CA ARG A 169 -9.84 2.80 -0.24
C ARG A 169 -8.40 2.97 -0.72
N LEU A 170 -7.50 2.05 -0.38
CA LEU A 170 -6.13 2.06 -0.90
C LEU A 170 -6.12 1.86 -2.42
N MET A 171 -6.93 0.95 -2.95
CA MET A 171 -7.09 0.73 -4.39
C MET A 171 -7.56 2.00 -5.13
N LEU A 172 -8.56 2.71 -4.59
CA LEU A 172 -9.02 4.00 -5.12
C LEU A 172 -7.90 5.06 -5.14
N ALA A 173 -7.12 5.16 -4.04
CA ALA A 173 -6.02 6.12 -3.93
C ALA A 173 -4.90 5.81 -4.93
N LEU A 174 -4.50 4.54 -5.06
CA LEU A 174 -3.53 4.10 -6.07
C LEU A 174 -4.02 4.38 -7.49
N LYS A 175 -5.34 4.24 -7.74
CA LYS A 175 -5.92 4.54 -9.05
C LYS A 175 -5.85 6.03 -9.35
N LEU A 176 -6.23 6.85 -8.38
CA LEU A 176 -6.16 8.30 -8.49
C LEU A 176 -4.73 8.77 -8.79
N VAL A 177 -3.73 8.28 -8.05
CA VAL A 177 -2.31 8.63 -8.27
C VAL A 177 -1.81 8.16 -9.63
N SER A 178 -2.19 6.95 -10.06
CA SER A 178 -1.82 6.41 -11.37
C SER A 178 -2.38 7.26 -12.52
N LEU A 179 -3.66 7.65 -12.46
CA LEU A 179 -4.29 8.50 -13.46
C LEU A 179 -3.72 9.93 -13.45
N ALA A 180 -3.35 10.44 -12.27
CA ALA A 180 -2.77 11.77 -12.10
C ALA A 180 -1.39 11.94 -12.76
N GLN A 181 -0.72 10.85 -13.15
CA GLN A 181 0.50 10.92 -13.97
C GLN A 181 0.26 11.53 -15.37
N GLY A 182 -1.00 11.65 -15.81
CA GLY A 182 -1.34 12.32 -17.06
C GLY A 182 -0.97 11.52 -18.32
N ALA A 183 -0.83 10.20 -18.22
CA ALA A 183 -0.56 9.31 -19.35
C ALA A 183 -1.78 8.48 -19.79
N SER A 184 -2.88 8.54 -19.03
CA SER A 184 -4.03 7.66 -19.24
C SER A 184 -5.12 8.23 -20.15
N GLY A 185 -5.10 9.52 -20.46
CA GLY A 185 -6.06 10.16 -21.36
C GLY A 185 -7.48 10.29 -20.81
N VAL A 186 -7.63 10.24 -19.48
CA VAL A 186 -8.92 10.44 -18.79
C VAL A 186 -9.22 11.93 -18.63
N LYS A 187 -10.49 12.29 -18.53
CA LYS A 187 -10.92 13.66 -18.29
C LYS A 187 -10.62 14.08 -16.83
N PRO A 188 -10.39 15.38 -16.55
CA PRO A 188 -10.22 15.86 -15.18
C PRO A 188 -11.37 15.49 -14.24
N ALA A 189 -12.61 15.44 -14.76
CA ALA A 189 -13.79 15.04 -14.00
C ALA A 189 -13.68 13.62 -13.39
N THR A 190 -12.98 12.71 -14.07
CA THR A 190 -12.75 11.33 -13.60
C THR A 190 -11.86 11.31 -12.36
N LEU A 191 -10.80 12.12 -12.32
CA LEU A 191 -9.94 12.26 -11.14
C LEU A 191 -10.69 12.98 -10.01
N ALA A 192 -11.44 14.03 -10.34
CA ALA A 192 -12.22 14.79 -9.38
C ALA A 192 -13.26 13.91 -8.66
N LEU A 193 -13.91 12.98 -9.38
CA LEU A 193 -14.85 12.04 -8.75
C LEU A 193 -14.13 11.04 -7.83
N LEU A 194 -13.02 10.44 -8.26
CA LEU A 194 -12.24 9.51 -7.41
C LEU A 194 -11.77 10.19 -6.12
N GLU A 195 -11.24 11.40 -6.23
CA GLU A 195 -10.83 12.21 -5.08
C GLU A 195 -12.02 12.53 -4.16
N ALA A 196 -13.18 12.90 -4.74
CA ALA A 196 -14.38 13.19 -3.98
C ALA A 196 -14.95 11.95 -3.27
N MET A 197 -14.95 10.77 -3.92
CA MET A 197 -15.37 9.51 -3.31
C MET A 197 -14.50 9.17 -2.09
N LEU A 198 -13.18 9.30 -2.22
CA LEU A 198 -12.24 9.09 -1.11
C LEU A 198 -12.50 10.04 0.05
N ARG A 199 -12.76 11.32 -0.24
CA ARG A 199 -13.07 12.36 0.75
C ARG A 199 -14.40 12.15 1.46
N GLN A 200 -15.43 11.69 0.75
CA GLN A 200 -16.78 11.47 1.29
C GLN A 200 -16.96 10.11 1.98
N ASP A 201 -15.91 9.28 1.99
CA ASP A 201 -15.98 7.87 2.42
C ASP A 201 -17.05 7.07 1.66
N LEU A 202 -17.12 7.33 0.35
CA LEU A 202 -17.88 6.54 -0.61
C LEU A 202 -16.94 5.49 -1.20
N VAL A 203 -17.16 4.23 -0.84
CA VAL A 203 -16.27 3.11 -1.17
C VAL A 203 -17.07 2.06 -1.94
N PRO A 204 -16.70 1.73 -3.18
CA PRO A 204 -17.38 0.69 -3.95
C PRO A 204 -17.40 -0.65 -3.21
N VAL A 205 -18.50 -1.40 -3.34
CA VAL A 205 -18.51 -2.82 -2.97
C VAL A 205 -17.80 -3.58 -4.08
N VAL A 206 -16.61 -4.08 -3.80
CA VAL A 206 -15.78 -4.83 -4.76
C VAL A 206 -15.63 -6.26 -4.26
N PRO A 207 -16.05 -7.28 -5.01
CA PRO A 207 -15.82 -8.67 -4.63
C PRO A 207 -14.33 -9.04 -4.59
N CYS A 208 -13.96 -9.96 -3.70
CA CYS A 208 -12.55 -10.34 -3.45
C CYS A 208 -11.97 -11.36 -4.46
N GLN A 209 -12.74 -11.81 -5.45
CA GLN A 209 -12.25 -12.73 -6.49
C GLN A 209 -12.63 -12.24 -7.88
N GLY A 210 -11.81 -12.58 -8.87
CA GLY A 210 -12.07 -12.31 -10.29
C GLY A 210 -10.91 -11.69 -11.06
N SER A 211 -9.90 -11.13 -10.37
CA SER A 211 -8.65 -10.73 -11.06
C SER A 211 -7.82 -11.96 -11.43
N VAL A 212 -7.22 -11.93 -12.62
CA VAL A 212 -6.22 -12.89 -13.08
C VAL A 212 -4.79 -12.35 -13.01
N GLY A 213 -4.60 -11.09 -12.59
CA GLY A 213 -3.28 -10.46 -12.37
C GLY A 213 -2.36 -10.33 -13.60
N ALA A 214 -2.80 -10.72 -14.80
CA ALA A 214 -1.91 -10.85 -15.97
C ALA A 214 -1.69 -9.54 -16.75
N SER A 215 -2.77 -8.81 -17.06
CA SER A 215 -2.71 -7.56 -17.85
C SER A 215 -3.54 -6.43 -17.26
N GLY A 216 -3.99 -6.60 -16.01
CA GLY A 216 -4.83 -5.66 -15.27
C GLY A 216 -5.81 -6.39 -14.36
N ASP A 217 -6.11 -5.78 -13.22
CA ASP A 217 -7.12 -6.22 -12.28
C ASP A 217 -8.53 -5.84 -12.77
N LEU A 218 -8.86 -6.28 -13.98
CA LEU A 218 -10.02 -5.80 -14.74
C LEU A 218 -11.32 -5.96 -13.95
N ALA A 219 -11.61 -7.14 -13.41
CA ALA A 219 -12.89 -7.38 -12.75
C ALA A 219 -13.10 -6.55 -11.47
N PRO A 220 -12.14 -6.50 -10.51
CA PRO A 220 -12.26 -5.62 -9.36
C PRO A 220 -12.34 -4.13 -9.73
N LEU A 221 -11.53 -3.67 -10.69
CA LEU A 221 -11.55 -2.27 -11.13
C LEU A 221 -12.82 -1.93 -11.93
N SER A 222 -13.46 -2.91 -12.55
CA SER A 222 -14.78 -2.75 -13.18
C SER A 222 -15.87 -2.51 -12.15
N HIS A 223 -15.86 -3.22 -11.02
CA HIS A 223 -16.81 -2.97 -9.93
C HIS A 223 -16.63 -1.56 -9.33
N MET A 224 -15.39 -1.09 -9.20
CA MET A 224 -15.10 0.31 -8.83
C MET A 224 -15.67 1.29 -9.86
N ALA A 225 -15.38 1.08 -11.15
CA ALA A 225 -15.86 1.95 -12.23
C ALA A 225 -17.38 1.92 -12.40
N ALA A 226 -18.04 0.77 -12.13
CA ALA A 226 -19.48 0.62 -12.15
C ALA A 226 -20.16 1.59 -11.19
N VAL A 227 -19.61 1.74 -9.97
CA VAL A 227 -20.09 2.71 -8.99
C VAL A 227 -19.92 4.14 -9.50
N MET A 228 -18.80 4.45 -10.15
CA MET A 228 -18.54 5.80 -10.71
C MET A 228 -19.55 6.19 -11.81
N ILE A 229 -20.13 5.21 -12.52
CA ILE A 229 -21.21 5.42 -13.50
C ILE A 229 -22.62 5.15 -12.93
N GLY A 230 -22.74 5.10 -11.59
CA GLY A 230 -24.02 4.99 -10.88
C GLY A 230 -24.62 3.58 -10.80
N THR A 231 -23.85 2.54 -11.11
CA THR A 231 -24.29 1.13 -11.11
C THR A 231 -23.63 0.33 -9.98
N GLY A 232 -24.26 -0.74 -9.52
CA GLY A 232 -23.72 -1.58 -8.45
C GLY A 232 -24.02 -1.04 -7.06
N GLU A 233 -23.16 -1.34 -6.10
CA GLU A 233 -23.33 -0.99 -4.68
C GLU A 233 -22.07 -0.31 -4.13
N ALA A 234 -22.28 0.54 -3.13
CA ALA A 234 -21.19 1.20 -2.42
C ALA A 234 -21.52 1.31 -0.93
N PHE A 235 -20.47 1.38 -0.11
CA PHE A 235 -20.56 1.85 1.26
C PHE A 235 -20.43 3.37 1.26
N LEU A 236 -21.37 4.08 1.88
CA LEU A 236 -21.22 5.50 2.22
C LEU A 236 -21.09 5.60 3.73
N ARG A 237 -19.91 6.00 4.22
CA ARG A 237 -19.62 6.14 5.66
C ARG A 237 -19.94 4.88 6.48
N GLY A 238 -19.80 3.71 5.85
CA GLY A 238 -20.05 2.39 6.45
C GLY A 238 -21.42 1.78 6.14
N GLU A 239 -22.38 2.52 5.59
CA GLU A 239 -23.69 2.00 5.20
C GLU A 239 -23.67 1.52 3.75
N ARG A 240 -23.96 0.24 3.49
CA ARG A 240 -24.07 -0.33 2.14
C ARG A 240 -25.39 0.08 1.50
N MET A 241 -25.33 0.61 0.28
CA MET A 241 -26.51 1.02 -0.48
C MET A 241 -26.24 0.99 -2.01
N PRO A 242 -27.28 1.10 -2.85
CA PRO A 242 -27.10 1.21 -4.30
C PRO A 242 -26.24 2.42 -4.68
N ALA A 243 -25.36 2.26 -5.68
CA ALA A 243 -24.35 3.26 -6.07
C ALA A 243 -24.96 4.63 -6.41
N GLY A 244 -26.06 4.65 -7.17
CA GLY A 244 -26.76 5.91 -7.50
C GLY A 244 -27.28 6.65 -6.27
N GLN A 245 -27.77 5.92 -5.25
CA GLN A 245 -28.19 6.52 -3.99
C GLN A 245 -26.97 7.03 -3.19
N ALA A 246 -25.89 6.25 -3.12
CA ALA A 246 -24.66 6.65 -2.44
C ALA A 246 -24.06 7.94 -3.02
N LEU A 247 -23.97 8.03 -4.35
CA LEU A 247 -23.48 9.23 -5.04
C LEU A 247 -24.36 10.43 -4.74
N SER A 248 -25.69 10.29 -4.89
CA SER A 248 -26.64 11.37 -4.62
C SER A 248 -26.57 11.87 -3.17
N ARG A 249 -26.56 10.95 -2.19
CA ARG A 249 -26.41 11.30 -0.75
C ARG A 249 -25.07 11.96 -0.44
N ALA A 250 -24.01 11.64 -1.19
CA ALA A 250 -22.70 12.27 -1.08
C ALA A 250 -22.59 13.62 -1.83
N GLY A 251 -23.65 14.06 -2.52
CA GLY A 251 -23.65 15.27 -3.36
C GLY A 251 -22.80 15.12 -4.64
N LEU A 252 -22.63 13.89 -5.12
CA LEU A 252 -21.82 13.55 -6.29
C LEU A 252 -22.72 13.11 -7.45
N GLN A 253 -22.23 13.34 -8.67
CA GLN A 253 -22.93 12.92 -9.90
C GLN A 253 -22.20 11.75 -10.56
N PRO A 254 -22.92 10.77 -11.14
CA PRO A 254 -22.33 9.72 -11.95
C PRO A 254 -21.57 10.28 -13.16
N LEU A 255 -20.52 9.59 -13.59
CA LEU A 255 -19.79 9.93 -14.82
C LEU A 255 -20.50 9.43 -16.06
N VAL A 256 -20.40 10.22 -17.12
CA VAL A 256 -20.56 9.78 -18.51
C VAL A 256 -19.16 9.59 -19.09
N LEU A 257 -18.80 8.34 -19.37
CA LEU A 257 -17.45 7.98 -19.80
C LEU A 257 -17.24 8.35 -21.26
N GLY A 258 -16.24 9.20 -21.52
CA GLY A 258 -15.77 9.48 -22.87
C GLY A 258 -14.81 8.42 -23.38
N ALA A 259 -14.33 8.62 -24.61
CA ALA A 259 -13.36 7.73 -25.26
C ALA A 259 -12.18 7.39 -24.34
N LYS A 260 -11.79 6.11 -24.29
CA LYS A 260 -10.73 5.53 -23.45
C LYS A 260 -10.99 5.49 -21.94
N GLU A 261 -11.95 6.24 -21.38
CA GLU A 261 -12.07 6.37 -19.92
C GLU A 261 -12.46 5.07 -19.21
N GLY A 262 -13.35 4.27 -19.81
CA GLY A 262 -13.71 2.95 -19.28
C GLY A 262 -12.50 2.03 -19.22
N LEU A 263 -11.76 1.89 -20.32
CA LEU A 263 -10.53 1.10 -20.33
C LEU A 263 -9.48 1.63 -19.37
N ALA A 264 -9.28 2.94 -19.30
CA ALA A 264 -8.32 3.56 -18.40
C ALA A 264 -8.66 3.32 -16.91
N LEU A 265 -9.95 3.22 -16.57
CA LEU A 265 -10.40 2.88 -15.21
C LEU A 265 -10.18 1.40 -14.87
N LEU A 266 -10.37 0.51 -15.83
CA LEU A 266 -10.25 -0.93 -15.63
C LEU A 266 -8.81 -1.45 -15.70
N ASN A 267 -7.99 -0.85 -16.56
CA ASN A 267 -6.64 -1.33 -16.83
C ASN A 267 -5.64 -0.80 -15.79
N GLY A 268 -5.01 -1.70 -15.05
CA GLY A 268 -4.03 -1.39 -14.00
C GLY A 268 -3.97 -2.46 -12.91
N THR A 269 -2.99 -2.36 -12.02
CA THR A 269 -2.69 -3.37 -10.98
C THR A 269 -3.09 -2.90 -9.57
N GLN A 270 -4.04 -1.96 -9.46
CA GLN A 270 -4.33 -1.30 -8.19
C GLN A 270 -4.94 -2.24 -7.14
N TYR A 271 -5.69 -3.26 -7.56
CA TYR A 271 -6.29 -4.24 -6.63
C TYR A 271 -5.21 -5.13 -6.02
N SER A 272 -4.37 -5.73 -6.86
CA SER A 272 -3.27 -6.61 -6.44
C SER A 272 -2.24 -5.82 -5.63
N THR A 273 -1.90 -4.61 -6.06
CA THR A 273 -0.98 -3.71 -5.33
C THR A 273 -1.57 -3.31 -3.96
N ALA A 274 -2.88 -3.01 -3.88
CA ALA A 274 -3.51 -2.67 -2.61
C ALA A 274 -3.48 -3.85 -1.62
N TYR A 275 -3.76 -5.07 -2.09
CA TYR A 275 -3.65 -6.26 -1.23
C TYR A 275 -2.21 -6.53 -0.81
N ALA A 276 -1.24 -6.41 -1.71
CA ALA A 276 0.17 -6.62 -1.39
C ALA A 276 0.67 -5.62 -0.34
N LEU A 277 0.31 -4.34 -0.48
CA LEU A 277 0.66 -3.31 0.50
C LEU A 277 -0.06 -3.52 1.84
N ALA A 278 -1.35 -3.85 1.82
CA ALA A 278 -2.08 -4.14 3.05
C ALA A 278 -1.47 -5.34 3.79
N ALA A 279 -1.13 -6.42 3.07
CA ALA A 279 -0.46 -7.58 3.64
C ALA A 279 0.95 -7.24 4.16
N LEU A 280 1.70 -6.37 3.47
CA LEU A 280 3.01 -5.90 3.91
C LEU A 280 2.93 -5.15 5.25
N PHE A 281 1.94 -4.27 5.42
CA PHE A 281 1.79 -3.52 6.67
C PHE A 281 1.38 -4.43 7.84
N GLU A 282 0.50 -5.40 7.58
CA GLU A 282 0.09 -6.36 8.61
C GLU A 282 1.24 -7.32 8.96
N ILE A 283 2.01 -7.80 7.99
CA ILE A 283 3.10 -8.75 8.24
C ILE A 283 4.24 -8.11 9.04
N GLU A 284 4.51 -6.81 8.91
CA GLU A 284 5.48 -6.11 9.76
C GLU A 284 5.13 -6.23 11.25
N THR A 285 3.85 -6.08 11.59
CA THR A 285 3.37 -6.23 12.97
C THR A 285 3.50 -7.67 13.44
N VAL A 286 3.10 -8.63 12.60
CA VAL A 286 3.24 -10.07 12.88
C VAL A 286 4.70 -10.46 13.07
N PHE A 287 5.60 -9.92 12.26
CA PHE A 287 7.03 -10.19 12.31
C PHE A 287 7.65 -9.68 13.61
N GLN A 288 7.33 -8.44 14.01
CA GLN A 288 7.77 -7.88 15.28
C GLN A 288 7.25 -8.69 16.47
N ALA A 289 5.98 -9.08 16.45
CA ALA A 289 5.39 -9.94 17.48
C ALA A 289 6.08 -11.31 17.53
N ALA A 290 6.41 -11.89 16.37
CA ALA A 290 7.12 -13.15 16.27
C ALA A 290 8.55 -13.06 16.83
N LEU A 291 9.26 -11.94 16.65
CA LEU A 291 10.58 -11.73 17.27
C LEU A 291 10.50 -11.70 18.79
N VAL A 292 9.51 -11.00 19.35
CA VAL A 292 9.27 -10.94 20.80
C VAL A 292 8.88 -12.31 21.34
N ALA A 293 7.93 -12.99 20.69
CA ALA A 293 7.51 -14.33 21.08
C ALA A 293 8.66 -15.35 20.98
N GLY A 294 9.52 -15.21 19.96
CA GLY A 294 10.72 -16.02 19.75
C GLY A 294 11.76 -15.82 20.86
N ALA A 295 12.04 -14.57 21.24
CA ALA A 295 12.91 -14.25 22.38
C ALA A 295 12.35 -14.84 23.69
N LEU A 296 11.07 -14.62 23.99
CA LEU A 296 10.41 -15.17 25.17
C LEU A 296 10.43 -16.71 25.19
N SER A 297 10.25 -17.35 24.03
CA SER A 297 10.32 -18.81 23.90
C SER A 297 11.73 -19.32 24.16
N THR A 298 12.76 -18.63 23.66
CA THR A 298 14.16 -18.94 23.97
C THR A 298 14.42 -18.79 25.45
N GLU A 299 14.00 -17.70 26.09
CA GLU A 299 14.18 -17.53 27.54
C GLU A 299 13.45 -18.60 28.35
N ALA A 300 12.18 -18.87 28.06
CA ALA A 300 11.37 -19.85 28.76
C ALA A 300 11.94 -21.27 28.65
N ALA A 301 12.51 -21.61 27.49
CA ALA A 301 13.20 -22.87 27.26
C ALA A 301 14.61 -22.92 27.89
N LYS A 302 15.04 -21.84 28.57
CA LYS A 302 16.43 -21.63 29.02
C LYS A 302 17.41 -21.85 27.86
N GLY A 303 17.12 -21.29 26.69
CA GLY A 303 17.96 -21.38 25.51
C GLY A 303 19.15 -20.42 25.56
N SER A 304 20.13 -20.67 24.69
CA SER A 304 21.34 -19.88 24.54
C SER A 304 21.17 -18.76 23.52
N ASP A 305 21.69 -17.59 23.86
CA ASP A 305 21.84 -16.42 22.98
C ASP A 305 23.16 -16.41 22.18
N THR A 306 24.08 -17.34 22.46
CA THR A 306 25.35 -17.49 21.72
C THR A 306 25.16 -17.55 20.21
N PRO A 307 24.14 -18.24 19.66
CA PRO A 307 23.94 -18.28 18.21
C PRO A 307 23.57 -16.94 17.57
N PHE A 308 23.24 -15.92 18.38
CA PHE A 308 22.87 -14.57 17.93
C PHE A 308 24.07 -13.61 17.99
N ASP A 309 25.29 -14.12 18.22
CA ASP A 309 26.52 -13.31 18.23
C ASP A 309 26.71 -12.63 16.86
N PRO A 310 26.88 -11.29 16.82
CA PRO A 310 26.94 -10.54 15.58
C PRO A 310 28.08 -11.00 14.65
N ARG A 311 29.17 -11.55 15.20
CA ARG A 311 30.31 -12.07 14.41
C ARG A 311 29.89 -13.27 13.55
N ILE A 312 29.01 -14.13 14.06
CA ILE A 312 28.51 -15.30 13.32
C ILE A 312 27.71 -14.84 12.09
N HIS A 313 26.89 -13.81 12.27
CA HIS A 313 26.02 -13.29 11.22
C HIS A 313 26.78 -12.43 10.22
N ALA A 314 27.73 -11.62 10.68
CA ALA A 314 28.63 -10.86 9.81
C ALA A 314 29.43 -11.76 8.87
N LEU A 315 29.90 -12.93 9.34
CA LEU A 315 30.57 -13.93 8.49
C LEU A 315 29.67 -14.52 7.40
N ARG A 316 28.36 -14.60 7.62
CA ARG A 316 27.39 -15.09 6.62
C ARG A 316 26.95 -14.00 5.64
N GLY A 317 26.96 -12.74 6.05
CA GLY A 317 26.72 -11.58 5.20
C GLY A 317 25.27 -11.38 4.73
N GLN A 318 24.30 -12.12 5.28
CA GLN A 318 22.88 -11.98 4.91
C GLN A 318 22.22 -10.83 5.70
N PRO A 319 21.75 -9.75 5.04
CA PRO A 319 21.29 -8.54 5.74
C PRO A 319 20.13 -8.77 6.73
N GLY A 320 19.07 -9.47 6.30
CA GLY A 320 17.93 -9.75 7.17
C GLY A 320 18.30 -10.63 8.36
N GLN A 321 19.16 -11.63 8.15
CA GLN A 321 19.67 -12.48 9.23
C GLN A 321 20.46 -11.68 10.27
N ILE A 322 21.29 -10.72 9.84
CA ILE A 322 22.05 -9.84 10.74
C ILE A 322 21.10 -8.97 11.57
N VAL A 323 20.11 -8.36 10.93
CA VAL A 323 19.11 -7.50 11.60
C VAL A 323 18.32 -8.29 12.64
N VAL A 324 17.85 -9.49 12.30
CA VAL A 324 17.09 -10.33 13.23
C VAL A 324 17.93 -10.79 14.42
N ALA A 325 19.18 -11.19 14.19
CA ALA A 325 20.07 -11.60 15.26
C ALA A 325 20.32 -10.47 16.26
N ASP A 326 20.56 -9.26 15.76
CA ASP A 326 20.73 -8.07 16.59
C ASP A 326 19.46 -7.76 17.41
N ALA A 327 18.29 -7.85 16.77
CA ALA A 327 17.00 -7.65 17.45
C ALA A 327 16.77 -8.67 18.58
N LEU A 328 16.94 -9.97 18.31
CA LEU A 328 16.76 -11.03 19.33
C LEU A 328 17.77 -10.89 20.47
N ARG A 329 19.04 -10.57 20.15
CA ARG A 329 20.07 -10.31 21.16
C ARG A 329 19.72 -9.08 22.02
N GLY A 330 19.22 -8.01 21.41
CA GLY A 330 18.77 -6.81 22.11
C GLY A 330 17.59 -7.09 23.05
N LEU A 331 16.61 -7.88 22.60
CA LEU A 331 15.44 -8.26 23.39
C LEU A 331 15.79 -9.09 24.63
N MET A 332 16.81 -9.94 24.57
CA MET A 332 17.24 -10.79 25.68
C MET A 332 18.39 -10.18 26.52
N ALA A 333 18.82 -8.96 26.20
CA ALA A 333 19.94 -8.32 26.90
C ALA A 333 19.63 -8.16 28.39
N GLY A 334 20.51 -8.67 29.25
CA GLY A 334 20.36 -8.59 30.71
C GLY A 334 19.39 -9.61 31.31
N SER A 335 19.00 -10.65 30.56
CA SER A 335 18.12 -11.72 31.06
C SER A 335 18.71 -12.47 32.26
N ALA A 336 18.02 -12.40 33.41
CA ALA A 336 18.35 -13.22 34.58
C ALA A 336 18.11 -14.72 34.33
N ILE A 337 17.16 -15.06 33.44
CA ILE A 337 16.92 -16.44 33.05
C ILE A 337 18.14 -16.98 32.30
N ARG A 338 18.69 -16.21 31.36
CA ARG A 338 19.91 -16.58 30.65
C ARG A 338 21.10 -16.78 31.59
N GLU A 339 21.32 -15.86 32.53
CA GLU A 339 22.39 -16.00 33.52
C GLU A 339 22.23 -17.25 34.40
N SER A 340 20.99 -17.62 34.75
CA SER A 340 20.71 -18.76 35.65
C SER A 340 21.22 -20.13 35.16
N HIS A 341 21.56 -20.23 33.87
CA HIS A 341 22.06 -21.46 33.24
C HIS A 341 23.24 -21.18 32.31
N ARG A 342 23.93 -20.05 32.46
CA ARG A 342 25.09 -19.73 31.62
C ARG A 342 26.26 -20.70 31.85
N GLU A 343 26.44 -21.10 33.11
CA GLU A 343 27.45 -22.07 33.53
C GLU A 343 26.80 -23.43 33.82
N ASN A 344 27.52 -24.51 33.55
CA ASN A 344 27.08 -25.90 33.80
C ASN A 344 25.80 -26.33 33.06
N ASP A 345 25.46 -25.69 31.93
CA ASP A 345 24.42 -26.22 31.04
C ASP A 345 24.95 -27.45 30.29
N VAL A 346 24.25 -28.57 30.43
CA VAL A 346 24.58 -29.82 29.75
C VAL A 346 24.26 -29.77 28.25
N ARG A 347 23.45 -28.79 27.80
CA ARG A 347 23.09 -28.61 26.40
C ARG A 347 24.21 -27.89 25.65
N VAL A 348 24.76 -28.57 24.66
CA VAL A 348 25.78 -28.00 23.76
C VAL A 348 25.16 -27.00 22.77
N GLN A 349 23.94 -27.30 22.29
CA GLN A 349 23.19 -26.45 21.37
C GLN A 349 21.69 -26.61 21.56
N ASP A 350 20.96 -25.54 21.30
CA ASP A 350 19.50 -25.58 21.24
C ASP A 350 18.98 -26.17 19.92
N PRO A 351 17.73 -26.68 19.91
CA PRO A 351 17.03 -27.06 18.69
C PRO A 351 16.96 -25.92 17.66
N TYR A 352 16.82 -26.28 16.39
CA TYR A 352 16.83 -25.31 15.29
C TYR A 352 15.74 -24.25 15.40
N CYS A 353 14.56 -24.59 15.94
CA CYS A 353 13.49 -23.62 16.14
C CYS A 353 13.87 -22.47 17.08
N LEU A 354 14.85 -22.67 17.99
CA LEU A 354 15.38 -21.62 18.84
C LEU A 354 16.66 -21.00 18.27
N ARG A 355 17.59 -21.85 17.82
CA ARG A 355 18.92 -21.44 17.38
C ARG A 355 18.95 -20.79 15.99
N CYS A 356 18.07 -21.22 15.09
CA CYS A 356 18.06 -20.77 13.69
C CYS A 356 17.03 -19.67 13.41
N GLN A 357 16.49 -19.02 14.46
CA GLN A 357 15.55 -17.91 14.30
C GLN A 357 16.08 -16.81 13.37
N PRO A 358 17.34 -16.34 13.49
CA PRO A 358 17.85 -15.32 12.57
C PRO A 358 17.84 -15.74 11.11
N GLN A 359 18.18 -17.00 10.80
CA GLN A 359 18.27 -17.50 9.43
C GLN A 359 16.89 -17.61 8.80
N VAL A 360 15.91 -18.10 9.57
CA VAL A 360 14.54 -18.32 9.07
C VAL A 360 13.77 -17.01 8.97
N MET A 361 13.83 -16.17 10.01
CA MET A 361 13.10 -14.90 10.04
C MET A 361 13.81 -13.81 9.24
N GLY A 362 15.11 -13.92 9.01
CA GLY A 362 15.86 -12.97 8.20
C GLY A 362 15.74 -13.18 6.69
N ALA A 363 15.10 -14.26 6.24
CA ALA A 363 14.88 -14.58 4.83
C ALA A 363 13.55 -13.99 4.33
#